data_AF-A0A8W8LP03-F1
#
_entry.id   AF-A0A8W8LP03-F1
#
_cell.length_a   1.000
_cell.length_b   1.000
_cell.length_c   1.000
_cell.angle_alpha   90.00
_cell.angle_beta   90.00
_cell.angle_gamma   90.00
#
_symmetry.space_group_name_H-M   'P 1'
#
loop_
_entity.id
_entity.type
_entity.pdbx_description
1 polymer ?
#
loop_
_entity_poly.entity_id
_entity_poly.type
_entity_poly.pdbx_seq_one_letter_code
_entity_poly.pdbx_strand_id
1 'polypeptide(L)'
;MDAIKSDHVEVAQTLISTQKGKNVEYVQQDDNNRRWFNEFRSKASSNPIAFETMDSARYSALLIPSSPGAVHDLASNTELSQIVNHFIREKKPICAIGSGVAALCCVMSPDGKSWGFKNYSMTGISVSSED
;
A
#
# COMPACT_ATOMS: atom_id res chain seq x y z
N MET A 1 -2.04 -19.26 -39.37
CA MET A 1 -0.94 -18.48 -38.78
C MET A 1 -1.59 -17.27 -38.13
N ASP A 2 -1.95 -17.41 -36.87
CA ASP A 2 -2.56 -16.31 -36.11
C ASP A 2 -1.43 -15.41 -35.61
N ALA A 3 -1.51 -14.13 -36.00
CA ALA A 3 -0.58 -13.12 -35.54
C ALA A 3 -0.76 -12.91 -34.03
N ILE A 4 0.30 -13.16 -33.26
CA ILE A 4 0.40 -12.73 -31.87
C ILE A 4 0.26 -11.21 -31.86
N LYS A 5 -0.86 -10.70 -31.34
CA LYS A 5 -1.02 -9.27 -31.07
C LYS A 5 0.09 -8.85 -30.12
N SER A 6 0.85 -7.82 -30.53
CA SER A 6 1.81 -7.12 -29.69
C SER A 6 1.13 -6.70 -28.39
N ASP A 7 1.57 -7.26 -27.27
CA ASP A 7 1.13 -6.84 -25.95
C ASP A 7 1.44 -5.35 -25.77
N HIS A 8 0.41 -4.55 -25.58
CA HIS A 8 0.56 -3.18 -25.12
C HIS A 8 1.12 -3.23 -23.70
N VAL A 9 2.35 -2.76 -23.51
CA VAL A 9 2.87 -2.48 -22.16
C VAL A 9 2.06 -1.31 -21.60
N GLU A 10 1.08 -1.62 -20.75
CA GLU A 10 0.32 -0.60 -20.04
C GLU A 10 1.22 0.04 -18.97
N VAL A 11 1.51 1.33 -19.13
CA VAL A 11 2.27 2.08 -18.11
C VAL A 11 1.34 2.33 -16.93
N ALA A 12 1.52 1.59 -15.85
CA ALA A 12 0.79 1.84 -14.61
C ALA A 12 1.24 3.17 -13.98
N GLN A 13 0.29 4.08 -13.75
CA GLN A 13 0.55 5.30 -12.99
C GLN A 13 0.42 4.99 -11.49
N THR A 14 1.45 5.31 -10.73
CA THR A 14 1.44 5.18 -9.27
C THR A 14 1.08 6.51 -8.61
N LEU A 15 0.26 6.44 -7.57
CA LEU A 15 -0.07 7.55 -6.72
C LEU A 15 0.19 7.16 -5.26
N ILE A 16 0.73 8.10 -4.47
CA ILE A 16 0.96 7.90 -3.04
C ILE A 16 -0.23 8.46 -2.25
N SER A 17 -0.64 7.74 -1.22
CA SER A 17 -1.61 8.24 -0.26
C SER A 17 -1.17 7.98 1.17
N THR A 18 -1.50 8.90 2.06
CA THR A 18 -1.16 8.85 3.47
C THR A 18 -2.34 9.32 4.30
N GLN A 19 -2.33 9.01 5.60
CA GLN A 19 -3.31 9.52 6.54
C GLN A 19 -3.33 11.06 6.48
N LYS A 20 -4.50 11.64 6.19
CA LYS A 20 -4.69 13.10 6.05
C LYS A 20 -3.79 13.79 5.02
N GLY A 21 -3.19 13.05 4.09
CA GLY A 21 -2.30 13.61 3.06
C GLY A 21 -0.99 14.16 3.62
N LYS A 22 -0.56 13.70 4.79
CA LYS A 22 0.73 14.09 5.38
C LYS A 22 1.88 13.70 4.48
N ASN A 23 2.93 14.54 4.45
CA ASN A 23 4.18 14.20 3.78
C ASN A 23 4.75 12.88 4.30
N VAL A 24 5.27 12.06 3.39
CA VAL A 24 5.91 10.79 3.74
C VAL A 24 7.23 11.07 4.45
N GLU A 25 7.41 10.45 5.61
CA GLU A 25 8.70 10.37 6.27
C GLU A 25 9.49 9.18 5.71
N TYR A 26 10.68 9.45 5.19
CA TYR A 26 11.58 8.43 4.67
C TYR A 26 12.74 8.24 5.63
N VAL A 27 12.77 7.08 6.27
CA VAL A 27 13.80 6.67 7.23
C VAL A 27 14.89 5.83 6.55
N GLN A 28 16.03 5.63 7.24
CA GLN A 28 17.14 4.80 6.76
C GLN A 28 17.69 5.23 5.39
N GLN A 29 17.77 6.55 5.18
CA GLN A 29 18.43 7.11 4.00
C GLN A 29 19.95 6.99 4.14
N ASP A 30 20.62 6.58 3.08
CA ASP A 30 22.06 6.45 2.99
C ASP A 30 22.60 7.14 1.74
N ASP A 31 23.92 7.14 1.54
CA ASP A 31 24.52 7.78 0.35
C ASP A 31 24.09 7.11 -0.97
N ASN A 32 23.72 5.83 -0.95
CA ASN A 32 23.31 5.08 -2.14
C ASN A 32 21.91 5.49 -2.62
N ASN A 33 20.99 5.80 -1.70
CA ASN A 33 19.61 6.15 -2.03
C ASN A 33 19.31 7.66 -2.01
N ARG A 34 20.22 8.50 -1.47
CA ARG A 34 20.02 9.95 -1.37
C ARG A 34 19.71 10.63 -2.71
N ARG A 35 20.42 10.26 -3.78
CA ARG A 35 20.16 10.83 -5.12
C ARG A 35 18.73 10.52 -5.58
N TRP A 36 18.28 9.29 -5.38
CA TRP A 36 16.93 8.87 -5.77
C TRP A 36 15.88 9.65 -4.99
N PHE A 37 16.03 9.80 -3.67
CA PHE A 37 15.07 10.56 -2.85
C PHE A 37 14.98 12.03 -3.27
N ASN A 38 16.11 12.67 -3.57
CA ASN A 38 16.12 14.06 -4.03
C ASN A 38 15.38 14.21 -5.36
N GLU A 39 15.62 13.31 -6.31
CA GLU A 39 14.89 13.31 -7.58
C GLU A 39 13.41 13.01 -7.37
N PHE A 40 13.08 12.00 -6.58
CA PHE A 40 11.72 11.56 -6.31
C PHE A 40 10.88 12.69 -5.70
N ARG A 41 11.41 13.40 -4.70
CA ARG A 41 10.73 14.52 -4.01
C ARG A 41 10.41 15.71 -4.91
N SER A 42 11.03 15.82 -6.09
CA SER A 42 10.74 16.86 -7.08
C SER A 42 9.57 16.50 -8.00
N LYS A 43 9.10 15.25 -8.00
CA LYS A 43 8.03 14.77 -8.88
C LYS A 43 6.67 15.05 -8.24
N ALA A 44 5.68 15.46 -9.03
CA ALA A 44 4.31 15.65 -8.51
C ALA A 44 3.73 14.38 -7.87
N SER A 45 4.16 13.19 -8.33
CA SER A 45 3.77 11.89 -7.78
C SER A 45 4.28 11.63 -6.36
N SER A 46 5.22 12.44 -5.83
CA SER A 46 5.67 12.34 -4.44
C SER A 46 4.75 13.06 -3.46
N ASN A 47 3.78 13.84 -3.94
CA ASN A 47 2.82 14.54 -3.10
C ASN A 47 1.66 13.61 -2.76
N PRO A 48 1.50 13.21 -1.48
CA PRO A 48 0.47 12.27 -1.11
C PRO A 48 -0.93 12.88 -1.20
N ILE A 49 -1.91 12.06 -1.60
CA ILE A 49 -3.33 12.40 -1.38
C ILE A 49 -3.78 11.84 -0.03
N ALA A 50 -4.79 12.45 0.56
CA ALA A 50 -5.40 11.94 1.79
C ALA A 50 -6.31 10.73 1.48
N PHE A 51 -6.31 9.71 2.34
CA PHE A 51 -7.15 8.52 2.19
C PHE A 51 -8.63 8.89 1.96
N GLU A 52 -9.11 9.90 2.69
CA GLU A 52 -10.47 10.42 2.68
C GLU A 52 -10.91 10.98 1.31
N THR A 53 -9.94 11.36 0.48
CA THR A 53 -10.16 11.96 -0.84
C THR A 53 -9.96 10.98 -1.99
N MET A 54 -9.51 9.76 -1.68
CA MET A 54 -9.20 8.75 -2.68
C MET A 54 -10.47 8.03 -3.17
N ASP A 55 -10.67 8.00 -4.48
CA ASP A 55 -11.62 7.08 -5.10
C ASP A 55 -10.95 5.74 -5.43
N SER A 56 -11.13 4.76 -4.54
CA SER A 56 -10.57 3.40 -4.67
C SER A 56 -11.04 2.65 -5.93
N ALA A 57 -12.17 3.04 -6.54
CA ALA A 57 -12.66 2.40 -7.76
C ALA A 57 -11.71 2.61 -8.95
N ARG A 58 -10.97 3.72 -8.96
CA ARG A 58 -10.07 4.11 -10.06
C ARG A 58 -8.76 3.34 -10.14
N TYR A 59 -8.41 2.58 -9.10
CA TYR A 59 -7.12 1.90 -9.01
C TYR A 59 -7.29 0.40 -9.23
N SER A 60 -6.35 -0.19 -9.96
CA SER A 60 -6.35 -1.62 -10.28
C SER A 60 -5.68 -2.48 -9.19
N ALA A 61 -4.77 -1.91 -8.40
CA ALA A 61 -4.05 -2.61 -7.33
C ALA A 61 -3.66 -1.68 -6.17
N LEU A 62 -3.49 -2.24 -4.98
CA LEU A 62 -3.02 -1.54 -3.78
C LEU A 62 -1.63 -2.08 -3.40
N LEU A 63 -0.66 -1.17 -3.22
CA LEU A 63 0.66 -1.48 -2.68
C LEU A 63 0.85 -0.76 -1.35
N ILE A 64 1.15 -1.51 -0.30
CA ILE A 64 1.59 -1.01 1.00
C ILE A 64 3.08 -1.38 1.12
N PRO A 65 3.99 -0.43 0.88
CA PRO A 65 5.43 -0.70 0.97
C PRO A 65 5.84 -0.99 2.41
N SER A 66 7.08 -1.43 2.62
CA SER A 66 7.63 -1.51 3.99
C SER A 66 7.60 -0.14 4.65
N SER A 67 6.91 -0.06 5.78
CA SER A 67 6.68 1.17 6.53
C SER A 67 6.73 0.86 8.04
N PRO A 68 7.87 1.12 8.72
CA PRO A 68 8.00 0.86 10.15
C PRO A 68 6.91 1.54 11.00
N GLY A 69 6.44 2.72 10.57
CA GLY A 69 5.36 3.45 11.23
C GLY A 69 3.98 2.76 11.20
N ALA A 70 3.75 1.80 10.30
CA ALA A 70 2.41 1.24 10.06
C ALA A 70 1.78 0.57 11.28
N VAL A 71 2.58 0.01 12.18
CA VAL A 71 2.08 -0.56 13.44
C VAL A 71 1.46 0.51 14.35
N HIS A 72 1.88 1.76 14.21
CA HIS A 72 1.45 2.88 15.05
C HIS A 72 0.25 3.64 14.48
N ASP A 73 0.22 3.87 13.17
CA ASP A 73 -0.77 4.76 12.54
C ASP A 73 -1.70 4.09 11.53
N LEU A 74 -1.28 3.02 10.85
CA LEU A 74 -2.09 2.34 9.83
C LEU A 74 -2.86 1.12 10.36
N ALA A 75 -2.33 0.41 11.35
CA ALA A 75 -2.87 -0.86 11.83
C ALA A 75 -4.31 -0.79 12.39
N SER A 76 -4.77 0.41 12.76
CA SER A 76 -6.13 0.67 13.25
C SER A 76 -6.83 1.80 12.49
N ASN A 77 -6.34 2.17 11.30
CA ASN A 77 -6.88 3.29 10.54
C ASN A 77 -8.18 2.94 9.81
N THR A 78 -9.25 3.68 10.12
CA THR A 78 -10.59 3.44 9.55
C THR A 78 -10.67 3.74 8.05
N GLU A 79 -10.05 4.83 7.60
CA GLU A 79 -10.09 5.23 6.19
C GLU A 79 -9.37 4.19 5.31
N LEU A 80 -8.20 3.74 5.74
CA LEU A 80 -7.46 2.66 5.09
C LEU A 80 -8.27 1.36 5.13
N SER A 81 -8.95 1.04 6.23
CA SER A 81 -9.82 -0.14 6.33
C SER A 81 -10.91 -0.14 5.25
N GLN A 82 -11.51 1.02 4.96
CA GLN A 82 -12.51 1.17 3.90
C GLN A 82 -11.89 0.96 2.51
N ILE A 83 -10.70 1.52 2.28
CA ILE A 83 -9.95 1.32 1.03
C ILE A 83 -9.65 -0.17 0.86
N VAL A 84 -9.01 -0.83 1.82
CA VAL A 84 -8.63 -2.24 1.71
C VAL A 84 -9.87 -3.14 1.53
N ASN A 85 -10.97 -2.87 2.24
CA ASN A 85 -12.23 -3.58 2.05
C ASN A 85 -12.82 -3.43 0.64
N HIS A 86 -12.65 -2.26 0.00
CA HIS A 86 -13.00 -2.12 -1.41
C HIS A 86 -12.20 -3.08 -2.30
N PHE A 87 -10.88 -3.14 -2.14
CA PHE A 87 -10.03 -4.03 -2.94
C PHE A 87 -10.38 -5.51 -2.71
N ILE A 88 -10.66 -5.93 -1.47
CA ILE A 88 -11.11 -7.29 -1.17
C ILE A 88 -12.43 -7.60 -1.89
N ARG A 89 -13.43 -6.73 -1.79
CA ARG A 89 -14.75 -6.94 -2.39
C ARG A 89 -14.69 -6.99 -3.91
N GLU A 90 -13.93 -6.07 -4.53
CA GLU A 90 -13.76 -6.00 -5.98
C GLU A 90 -12.75 -7.04 -6.51
N LYS A 91 -12.19 -7.90 -5.64
CA LYS A 91 -11.18 -8.91 -5.97
C LYS A 91 -9.94 -8.31 -6.66
N LYS A 92 -9.55 -7.10 -6.26
CA LYS A 92 -8.37 -6.39 -6.77
C LYS A 92 -7.12 -6.81 -5.97
N PRO A 93 -5.94 -6.91 -6.61
CA PRO A 93 -4.70 -7.25 -5.93
C PRO A 93 -4.34 -6.28 -4.79
N ILE A 94 -3.90 -6.84 -3.67
CA ILE A 94 -3.32 -6.12 -2.53
C ILE A 94 -1.95 -6.73 -2.25
N CYS A 95 -0.92 -5.90 -2.26
CA CYS A 95 0.44 -6.28 -1.89
C CYS A 95 0.88 -5.47 -0.67
N ALA A 96 1.29 -6.15 0.40
CA ALA A 96 1.88 -5.52 1.57
C ALA A 96 3.24 -6.17 1.86
N ILE A 97 4.25 -5.35 2.16
CA ILE A 97 5.64 -5.79 2.26
C ILE A 97 6.22 -5.34 3.61
N GLY A 98 7.06 -6.17 4.24
CA GLY A 98 7.78 -5.83 5.47
C GLY A 98 6.84 -5.40 6.60
N SER A 99 7.21 -4.34 7.33
CA SER A 99 6.36 -3.77 8.39
C SER A 99 5.05 -3.18 7.87
N GLY A 100 4.92 -2.94 6.56
CA GLY A 100 3.67 -2.52 5.93
C GLY A 100 2.54 -3.55 6.05
N VAL A 101 2.86 -4.82 6.27
CA VAL A 101 1.87 -5.87 6.53
C VAL A 101 1.00 -5.55 7.75
N ALA A 102 1.52 -4.82 8.75
CA ALA A 102 0.75 -4.38 9.92
C ALA A 102 -0.45 -3.51 9.56
N ALA A 103 -0.40 -2.80 8.42
CA ALA A 103 -1.50 -1.97 7.96
C ALA A 103 -2.76 -2.81 7.59
N LEU A 104 -2.61 -4.11 7.29
CA LEU A 104 -3.73 -5.00 7.00
C LEU A 104 -4.54 -5.36 8.26
N CYS A 105 -4.01 -5.09 9.46
CA CYS A 105 -4.71 -5.30 10.73
C CYS A 105 -5.95 -4.42 10.90
N CYS A 106 -6.08 -3.32 10.13
CA CYS A 106 -7.22 -2.40 10.25
C CYS A 106 -8.54 -2.98 9.72
N VAL A 107 -8.50 -4.14 9.07
CA VAL A 107 -9.63 -4.71 8.30
C VAL A 107 -10.38 -5.77 9.09
N MET A 108 -11.71 -5.63 9.17
CA MET A 108 -12.60 -6.69 9.64
C MET A 108 -13.41 -7.28 8.50
N SER A 109 -13.87 -8.53 8.66
CA SER A 109 -14.83 -9.17 7.76
C SER A 109 -16.12 -8.34 7.68
N PRO A 110 -16.93 -8.49 6.61
CA PRO A 110 -18.17 -7.70 6.45
C PRO A 110 -19.16 -7.81 7.61
N ASP A 111 -19.16 -8.93 8.34
CA ASP A 111 -19.97 -9.17 9.53
C ASP A 111 -19.34 -8.64 10.83
N GLY A 112 -18.13 -8.08 10.77
CA GLY A 112 -17.37 -7.55 11.90
C GLY A 112 -16.84 -8.61 12.86
N LYS A 113 -16.98 -9.92 12.58
CA LYS A 113 -16.68 -10.99 13.55
C LYS A 113 -15.27 -11.55 13.46
N SER A 114 -14.57 -11.30 12.38
CA SER A 114 -13.23 -11.84 12.17
C SER A 114 -12.34 -10.84 11.43
N TRP A 115 -11.04 -11.03 11.51
CA TRP A 115 -10.09 -10.26 10.71
C TRP A 115 -10.32 -10.50 9.22
N GLY A 116 -10.23 -9.44 8.41
CA GLY A 116 -10.56 -9.47 6.97
C GLY A 116 -9.75 -10.47 6.15
N PHE A 117 -8.56 -10.84 6.63
CA PHE A 117 -7.65 -11.78 5.96
C PHE A 117 -7.56 -13.15 6.65
N LYS A 118 -8.50 -13.51 7.55
CA LYS A 118 -8.47 -14.78 8.31
C LYS A 118 -8.23 -16.04 7.47
N ASN A 119 -8.70 -16.08 6.22
CA ASN A 119 -8.60 -17.24 5.33
C ASN A 119 -7.52 -17.09 4.25
N TYR A 120 -6.60 -16.15 4.41
CA TYR A 120 -5.50 -15.92 3.47
C TYR A 120 -4.20 -16.51 4.01
N SER A 121 -3.38 -17.06 3.12
CA SER A 121 -1.98 -17.35 3.42
C SER A 121 -1.16 -16.09 3.22
N MET A 122 -0.40 -15.72 4.24
CA MET A 122 0.36 -14.46 4.26
C MET A 122 1.77 -14.69 4.78
N THR A 123 2.68 -13.80 4.39
CA THR A 123 4.03 -13.69 4.95
C THR A 123 4.26 -12.24 5.37
N GLY A 124 5.30 -12.00 6.16
CA GLY A 124 5.62 -10.69 6.70
C GLY A 124 7.02 -10.69 7.32
N ILE A 125 7.33 -9.65 8.09
CA ILE A 125 8.57 -9.61 8.86
C ILE A 125 8.63 -10.80 9.84
N SER A 126 9.81 -11.42 9.95
CA SER A 126 10.03 -12.50 10.92
C SER A 126 10.29 -11.91 12.30
N VAL A 127 9.80 -12.57 13.34
CA VAL A 127 10.14 -12.25 14.75
C VAL A 127 11.64 -12.37 15.03
N SER A 128 12.36 -13.17 14.25
CA SER A 128 13.81 -13.33 14.34
C SER A 128 14.61 -12.20 13.66
N SER A 129 13.92 -11.20 13.12
CA SER A 129 14.52 -10.07 12.40
C SER A 129 14.33 -8.74 13.14
N GLU A 130 13.87 -8.79 14.40
CA GLU A 130 13.65 -7.63 15.28
C GLU A 130 14.82 -7.37 16.25
N ASP A 131 15.97 -8.03 16.04
CA ASP A 131 17.21 -7.87 16.83
C ASP A 131 18.13 -6.75 16.32
#